data_AF-A0A5N9CTU3-F1
#
_entry.id   AF-A0A5N9CTU3-F1
#
_cell.length_a   1.000
_cell.length_b   1.000
_cell.length_c   1.000
_cell.angle_alpha   90.00
_cell.angle_beta   90.00
_cell.angle_gamma   90.00
#
_symmetry.space_group_name_H-M   'P 1'
#
loop_
_entity.id
_entity.type
_entity.pdbx_description
1 polymer ?
#
loop_
_entity_poly.entity_id
_entity_poly.type
_entity_poly.pdbx_seq_one_letter_code
_entity_poly.pdbx_strand_id
1 'polypeptide(L)'
;MLHGLDERTASIYAPVQDGLVRVDDRLRSLAETETSPVQPLLQYVTDAGGKRVRPAITLLAAQFHPHDEERPIIMASAVELLHLATLIHDDTVDNSP
;
A
#
# COMPACT_ATOMS: atom_id res chain seq x y z
N MET A 1 6.55 -2.33 7.56
CA MET A 1 7.57 -1.34 8.00
C MET A 1 7.96 -0.50 6.78
N LEU A 2 8.11 0.81 6.93
CA LEU A 2 8.51 1.69 5.83
C LEU A 2 10.02 1.50 5.56
N HIS A 3 10.34 0.93 4.40
CA HIS A 3 11.74 0.68 4.01
C HIS A 3 12.21 1.70 2.98
N GLY A 4 13.47 2.14 3.09
CA GLY A 4 14.12 3.01 2.10
C GLY A 4 13.71 4.48 2.16
N LEU A 5 13.29 4.98 3.33
CA LEU A 5 13.05 6.40 3.60
C LEU A 5 14.18 6.97 4.46
N ASP A 6 14.59 8.21 4.19
CA ASP A 6 15.44 8.98 5.12
C ASP A 6 14.62 9.55 6.29
N GLU A 7 15.30 10.04 7.33
CA GLU A 7 14.65 10.56 8.54
C GLU A 7 13.68 11.72 8.23
N ARG A 8 14.06 12.60 7.31
CA ARG A 8 13.23 13.73 6.90
C ARG A 8 11.93 13.25 6.27
N THR A 9 11.98 12.29 5.37
CA THR A 9 10.80 11.74 4.71
C THR A 9 9.95 10.95 5.69
N ALA A 10 10.56 10.20 6.62
CA ALA A 10 9.84 9.49 7.68
C ALA A 10 9.02 10.45 8.55
N SER A 11 9.55 11.64 8.88
CA SER A 11 8.80 12.64 9.67
C SER A 11 7.53 13.16 8.98
N ILE A 12 7.50 13.19 7.64
CA ILE A 12 6.30 13.61 6.88
C ILE A 12 5.15 12.61 7.09
N TYR A 13 5.48 11.35 7.37
CA TYR A 13 4.49 10.28 7.49
C TYR A 13 3.91 10.19 8.91
N ALA A 14 4.51 10.89 9.88
CA ALA A 14 4.08 10.86 11.28
C ALA A 14 2.56 11.08 11.48
N PRO A 15 1.88 12.01 10.78
CA PRO A 15 0.44 12.22 10.97
C PRO A 15 -0.45 11.07 10.50
N VAL A 16 0.07 10.16 9.68
CA VAL A 16 -0.70 9.09 9.02
C VAL A 16 -0.17 7.69 9.31
N GLN A 17 0.75 7.56 10.28
CA GLN A 17 1.44 6.30 10.55
C GLN A 17 0.48 5.17 10.94
N ASP A 18 -0.51 5.45 11.79
CA ASP A 18 -1.52 4.47 12.18
C ASP A 18 -2.42 4.08 10.99
N GLY A 19 -2.75 5.06 10.14
CA GLY A 19 -3.48 4.80 8.90
C GLY A 19 -2.70 3.90 7.94
N LEU A 20 -1.38 4.08 7.84
CA LEU A 20 -0.50 3.24 7.02
C LEU A 20 -0.44 1.80 7.54
N VAL A 21 -0.42 1.59 8.86
CA VAL A 21 -0.51 0.24 9.45
C VAL A 21 -1.83 -0.43 9.04
N ARG A 22 -2.95 0.29 9.11
CA ARG A 22 -4.26 -0.24 8.70
C ARG A 22 -4.35 -0.52 7.21
N VAL A 23 -3.68 0.27 6.38
CA VAL A 23 -3.55 -0.01 4.93
C VAL A 23 -2.76 -1.30 4.70
N ASP A 24 -1.61 -1.47 5.36
CA ASP A 24 -0.80 -2.69 5.27
C ASP A 24 -1.61 -3.94 5.69
N ASP A 25 -2.35 -3.85 6.80
CA ASP A 25 -3.18 -4.95 7.28
C ASP A 25 -4.32 -5.29 6.32
N ARG A 26 -4.94 -4.27 5.71
CA ARG A 26 -5.99 -4.48 4.70
C ARG A 26 -5.44 -5.14 3.43
N LEU A 27 -4.27 -4.70 2.95
CA LEU A 27 -3.63 -5.30 1.78
C LEU A 27 -3.25 -6.77 2.04
N ARG A 28 -2.71 -7.06 3.22
CA ARG A 28 -2.38 -8.43 3.63
C ARG A 28 -3.63 -9.31 3.68
N SER A 29 -4.70 -8.82 4.33
CA SER A 29 -5.97 -9.55 4.39
C SER A 29 -6.54 -9.83 2.99
N LEU A 30 -6.47 -8.88 2.05
CA LEU A 30 -6.90 -9.09 0.67
C LEU A 30 -6.08 -10.20 -0.02
N ALA A 31 -4.75 -10.18 0.13
CA ALA A 31 -3.88 -11.22 -0.42
C ALA A 31 -4.13 -12.60 0.21
N GLU A 32 -4.44 -12.67 1.51
CA GLU A 32 -4.78 -13.92 2.20
C GLU A 32 -6.13 -14.50 1.73
N THR A 33 -7.11 -13.65 1.43
CA THR A 33 -8.46 -14.08 1.00
C THR A 33 -8.57 -14.40 -0.50
N GLU A 34 -7.59 -14.01 -1.30
CA GLU A 34 -7.57 -14.28 -2.74
C GLU A 34 -7.27 -15.77 -3.00
N THR A 35 -8.06 -16.43 -3.85
CA THR A 35 -7.92 -17.88 -4.10
C THR A 35 -7.51 -18.23 -5.54
N SER A 36 -7.36 -17.23 -6.41
CA SER A 36 -6.91 -17.44 -7.78
C SER A 36 -5.40 -17.72 -7.87
N PRO A 37 -4.88 -18.18 -9.03
CA PRO A 37 -3.44 -18.37 -9.24
C PRO A 37 -2.59 -17.12 -9.06
N VAL A 38 -3.19 -15.94 -8.94
CA VAL A 38 -2.49 -14.65 -8.70
C VAL A 38 -2.12 -14.49 -7.22
N GLN A 39 -2.70 -15.28 -6.30
CA GLN A 39 -2.45 -15.20 -4.86
C GLN A 39 -0.94 -15.19 -4.49
N PRO A 40 -0.08 -16.08 -5.03
CA PRO A 40 1.34 -16.08 -4.66
C PRO A 40 2.09 -14.80 -5.11
N LEU A 41 1.69 -14.24 -6.27
CA LEU A 41 2.27 -12.99 -6.78
C LEU A 41 1.83 -11.80 -5.91
N LEU A 42 0.56 -11.78 -5.50
CA LEU A 42 0.05 -10.78 -4.57
C LEU A 42 0.73 -10.86 -3.20
N GLN A 43 0.92 -12.07 -2.65
CA GLN A 43 1.65 -12.28 -1.40
C GLN A 43 3.09 -11.79 -1.51
N TYR A 44 3.81 -12.20 -2.56
CA TYR A 44 5.18 -11.75 -2.80
C TYR A 44 5.31 -10.22 -2.84
N VAL A 45 4.47 -9.56 -3.64
CA VAL A 45 4.55 -8.10 -3.83
C VAL A 45 4.06 -7.33 -2.60
N THR A 46 3.11 -7.87 -1.82
CA THR A 46 2.67 -7.25 -0.56
C THR A 46 3.70 -7.40 0.56
N ASP A 47 4.38 -8.55 0.65
CA ASP A 47 5.39 -8.86 1.67
C ASP A 47 6.74 -8.19 1.40
N ALA A 48 7.07 -7.89 0.14
CA ALA A 48 8.28 -7.14 -0.23
C ALA A 48 8.34 -5.73 0.40
N GLY A 49 7.23 -5.27 0.99
CA GLY A 49 7.15 -3.99 1.68
C GLY A 49 7.16 -2.82 0.69
N GLY A 50 7.70 -1.68 1.12
CA GLY A 50 7.87 -0.52 0.25
C GLY A 50 7.89 0.80 1.00
N LYS A 51 8.06 1.86 0.23
CA LYS A 51 8.05 3.24 0.75
C LYS A 51 6.64 3.74 1.09
N ARG A 52 5.60 3.05 0.60
CA ARG A 52 4.17 3.40 0.78
C ARG A 52 3.82 4.86 0.43
N VAL A 53 4.49 5.41 -0.58
CA VAL A 53 4.32 6.80 -1.00
C VAL A 53 2.89 7.09 -1.43
N ARG A 54 2.26 6.17 -2.17
CA ARG A 54 0.90 6.35 -2.67
C ARG A 54 -0.13 6.34 -1.53
N PRO A 55 -0.15 5.33 -0.63
CA PRO A 55 -0.96 5.38 0.59
C PRO A 55 -0.76 6.64 1.42
N ALA A 56 0.50 7.03 1.66
CA ALA A 56 0.81 8.19 2.49
C ALA A 56 0.23 9.47 1.89
N ILE A 57 0.38 9.69 0.57
CA ILE A 57 -0.21 10.85 -0.11
C ILE A 57 -1.73 10.83 0.00
N THR A 58 -2.39 9.68 -0.19
CA THR A 58 -3.85 9.57 -0.09
C THR A 58 -4.34 9.89 1.33
N LEU A 59 -3.68 9.35 2.36
CA LEU A 59 -4.06 9.60 3.75
C LEU A 59 -3.79 11.05 4.16
N LEU A 60 -2.64 11.61 3.78
CA LEU A 60 -2.32 13.02 4.05
C LEU A 60 -3.29 13.97 3.34
N ALA A 61 -3.67 13.66 2.10
CA ALA A 61 -4.64 14.43 1.34
C ALA A 61 -6.02 14.43 2.01
N ALA A 62 -6.43 13.33 2.64
CA ALA A 62 -7.70 13.27 3.35
C ALA A 62 -7.72 14.21 4.58
N GLN A 63 -6.58 14.48 5.22
CA GLN A 63 -6.50 15.35 6.40
C GLN A 63 -6.86 16.81 6.14
N PHE A 64 -6.92 17.25 4.87
CA PHE A 64 -7.34 18.61 4.52
C PHE A 64 -8.84 18.87 4.68
N HIS A 65 -9.65 17.81 4.84
CA HIS A 65 -11.10 17.93 5.01
C HIS A 65 -11.63 16.96 6.07
N PRO A 66 -12.78 17.26 6.70
CA PRO A 66 -13.46 16.29 7.54
C PRO A 66 -13.78 15.01 6.76
N HIS A 67 -13.46 13.87 7.36
CA HIS A 67 -13.70 12.55 6.79
C HIS A 67 -14.03 11.56 7.90
N ASP A 68 -14.71 10.47 7.53
CA ASP A 68 -14.78 9.29 8.38
C ASP A 68 -13.44 8.55 8.36
N GLU A 69 -13.14 7.86 9.45
CA GLU A 69 -11.83 7.23 9.67
C GLU A 69 -11.52 6.10 8.67
N GLU A 70 -12.55 5.42 8.17
CA GLU A 70 -12.42 4.23 7.31
C GLU A 70 -12.18 4.57 5.83
N ARG A 71 -12.87 5.57 5.28
CA ARG A 71 -12.81 5.87 3.83
C ARG A 71 -11.41 6.16 3.30
N PRO A 72 -10.56 7.00 3.94
CA PRO A 72 -9.21 7.24 3.46
C PRO A 72 -8.36 5.97 3.42
N ILE A 73 -8.56 5.05 4.37
CA ILE A 73 -7.82 3.78 4.45
C ILE A 73 -8.25 2.86 3.31
N ILE A 74 -9.55 2.77 3.03
CA ILE A 74 -10.09 2.03 1.89
C ILE A 74 -9.49 2.58 0.58
N MET A 75 -9.50 3.90 0.40
CA MET A 75 -8.97 4.52 -0.81
C MET A 75 -7.46 4.36 -0.95
N ALA A 76 -6.70 4.54 0.13
CA ALA A 76 -5.26 4.34 0.14
C ALA A 76 -4.89 2.89 -0.21
N SER A 77 -5.65 1.93 0.31
CA SER A 77 -5.48 0.51 -0.01
C SER A 77 -5.83 0.21 -1.47
N ALA A 78 -6.90 0.79 -2.01
CA ALA A 78 -7.28 0.61 -3.41
C ALA A 78 -6.23 1.18 -4.37
N VAL A 79 -5.67 2.36 -4.06
CA VAL A 79 -4.60 2.98 -4.85
C VAL A 79 -3.33 2.13 -4.83
N GLU A 80 -2.93 1.61 -3.66
CA GLU A 80 -1.76 0.74 -3.60
C GLU A 80 -2.02 -0.59 -4.29
N LEU A 81 -3.20 -1.21 -4.12
CA LEU A 81 -3.55 -2.44 -4.82
C LEU A 81 -3.47 -2.28 -6.35
N LEU A 82 -3.94 -1.14 -6.88
CA LEU A 82 -3.77 -0.82 -8.30
C LEU A 82 -2.29 -0.72 -8.69
N HIS A 83 -1.45 -0.12 -7.85
CA HIS A 83 0.00 -0.09 -8.07
C HIS A 83 0.63 -1.48 -8.04
N LEU A 84 0.25 -2.36 -7.10
CA LEU A 84 0.76 -3.73 -7.06
C LEU A 84 0.33 -4.51 -8.30
N ALA A 85 -0.88 -4.28 -8.80
CA ALA A 85 -1.35 -4.89 -10.04
C ALA A 85 -0.52 -4.48 -11.26
N THR A 86 -0.07 -3.22 -11.34
CA THR A 86 0.84 -2.81 -12.42
C THR A 86 2.21 -3.47 -12.28
N LEU A 87 2.74 -3.59 -11.05
CA LEU A 87 4.02 -4.28 -10.82
C LEU A 87 3.97 -5.74 -11.26
N ILE A 88 2.92 -6.48 -10.86
CA ILE A 88 2.74 -7.87 -11.27
C ILE A 88 2.67 -7.99 -12.79
N HIS A 89 1.97 -7.05 -13.46
CA HIS A 89 1.87 -7.04 -14.91
C HIS A 89 3.22 -6.77 -15.56
N ASP A 90 3.96 -5.77 -15.07
CA ASP A 90 5.30 -5.39 -15.56
C ASP A 90 6.28 -6.55 -15.40
N ASP A 91 6.33 -7.19 -14.21
CA ASP A 91 7.21 -8.34 -13.94
C ASP A 91 6.89 -9.54 -14.86
N THR A 92 5.60 -9.78 -15.13
CA THR A 92 5.15 -10.85 -16.03
C THR A 92 5.53 -10.56 -17.49
N VAL A 93 5.45 -9.30 -17.94
CA VAL A 93 5.78 -8.91 -19.31
C VAL A 93 7.30 -8.89 -19.51
N ASP A 94 8.06 -8.36 -18.55
CA ASP A 94 9.48 -8.10 -18.70
C ASP A 94 10.38 -9.33 -18.47
N ASN A 95 9.80 -10.47 -18.02
CA ASN A 95 10.57 -11.63 -17.54
C ASN A 95 11.65 -11.24 -16.51
N SER A 96 11.38 -10.18 -15.74
CA SER A 96 12.22 -9.79 -14.63
C SER A 96 12.03 -10.82 -13.51
N PRO A 97 13.12 -11.41 -12.95
CA PRO A 97 13.01 -12.38 -11.88
C PRO A 97 12.51 -11.77 -10.57
#